data_AF-A0A6J2KM71-F1
#
_entry.id   AF-A0A6J2KM71-F1
#
_cell.length_a   1.000
_cell.length_b   1.000
_cell.length_c   1.000
_cell.angle_alpha   90.00
_cell.angle_beta   90.00
_cell.angle_gamma   90.00
#
_symmetry.space_group_name_H-M   'P 1'
#
loop_
_entity.id
_entity.type
_entity.pdbx_description
1 polymer ?
#
loop_
_entity_poly.entity_id
_entity_poly.type
_entity_poly.pdbx_seq_one_letter_code
_entity_poly.pdbx_strand_id
1 'polypeptide(L)'
;MKAYQTHFDVAMAFFIRNKMLGLTITLNTLSWAGLIMRDQYTKTQRIIVRVYGWLVFLYLFVAATYVQIADLIDIWGDLDLMAETSLLLFMELAVISKILTLIFKYDKIMEIINGTEDILCSENRLEGQKIIASIDKETTRFFQYYTSSVIFTTFFWFLGEHSSTFFIRAKYPFNELKSPGYEFALIHQCMMMVFTGYFEFNINIFFASVVAGCRCRLKLVALSLRNICINIPVNKKNLITPEEEKLITERLHCAISQHKYALDAAEDVKHCLSEVLLVQLTVSIVIICTTAYQMAVIMKASYSFFTVLQQVSE
;
A
#
# COMPACT_ATOMS: atom_id res chain seq x y z
N MET A 1 26.57 13.05 -28.13
CA MET A 1 25.95 13.58 -26.90
C MET A 1 24.49 14.00 -27.08
N LYS A 2 24.09 14.75 -28.12
CA LYS A 2 22.67 15.11 -28.34
C LYS A 2 21.71 13.92 -28.53
N ALA A 3 22.14 12.84 -29.21
CA ALA A 3 21.30 11.66 -29.42
C ALA A 3 21.03 10.83 -28.14
N TYR A 4 21.96 10.85 -27.18
CA TYR A 4 21.83 10.16 -25.89
C TYR A 4 20.88 10.90 -24.94
N GLN A 5 20.85 12.24 -25.04
CA GLN A 5 19.92 13.08 -24.31
C GLN A 5 18.46 12.84 -24.76
N THR A 6 18.22 12.73 -26.07
CA THR A 6 16.88 12.43 -26.63
C THR A 6 16.36 11.03 -26.26
N HIS A 7 17.22 10.00 -26.18
CA HIS A 7 16.77 8.69 -25.71
C HIS A 7 16.48 8.67 -24.20
N PHE A 8 17.22 9.46 -23.42
CA PHE A 8 16.99 9.61 -21.98
C PHE A 8 15.70 10.42 -21.70
N ASP A 9 15.40 11.42 -22.51
CA ASP A 9 14.15 12.21 -22.44
C ASP A 9 12.91 11.39 -22.88
N VAL A 10 13.05 10.50 -23.87
CA VAL A 10 11.96 9.59 -24.30
C VAL A 10 11.69 8.49 -23.26
N ALA A 11 12.73 7.98 -22.59
CA ALA A 11 12.56 7.08 -21.45
C ALA A 11 11.97 7.80 -20.22
N MET A 12 12.35 9.06 -19.99
CA MET A 12 11.79 9.91 -18.92
C MET A 12 10.33 10.30 -19.16
N ALA A 13 9.86 10.33 -20.41
CA ALA A 13 8.44 10.53 -20.69
C ALA A 13 7.57 9.36 -20.19
N PHE A 14 8.13 8.17 -19.95
CA PHE A 14 7.38 6.98 -19.58
C PHE A 14 7.11 6.84 -18.07
N PHE A 15 7.64 7.72 -17.22
CA PHE A 15 7.47 7.61 -15.76
C PHE A 15 6.55 8.70 -15.23
N ILE A 16 5.52 8.31 -14.48
CA ILE A 16 4.75 9.27 -13.68
C ILE A 16 5.67 9.75 -12.57
N ARG A 17 6.05 11.04 -12.61
CA ARG A 17 6.96 11.64 -11.64
C ARG A 17 6.17 12.37 -10.58
N ASN A 18 6.56 12.15 -9.33
CA ASN A 18 6.07 12.88 -8.17
C ASN A 18 7.26 13.32 -7.32
N LYS A 19 7.14 14.43 -6.60
CA LYS A 19 8.20 14.92 -5.72
C LYS A 19 8.52 13.93 -4.59
N MET A 20 7.56 13.07 -4.23
CA MET A 20 7.79 11.94 -3.33
C MET A 20 8.21 10.68 -4.10
N LEU A 21 9.33 10.09 -3.71
CA LEU A 21 9.89 8.89 -4.36
C LEU A 21 8.96 7.68 -4.21
N GLY A 22 8.41 7.45 -3.02
CA GLY A 22 7.51 6.33 -2.76
C GLY A 22 6.26 6.35 -3.66
N LEU A 23 5.73 7.54 -3.92
CA LEU A 23 4.59 7.72 -4.80
C LEU A 23 4.98 7.54 -6.27
N THR A 24 6.14 8.04 -6.68
CA THR A 24 6.70 7.78 -8.03
C THR A 24 6.82 6.29 -8.31
N ILE A 25 7.42 5.53 -7.38
CA ILE A 25 7.60 4.08 -7.57
C ILE A 25 6.24 3.38 -7.68
N THR A 26 5.35 3.63 -6.72
CA THR A 26 4.05 2.95 -6.65
C THR A 26 3.10 3.32 -7.79
N LEU A 27 3.08 4.58 -8.23
CA LEU A 27 2.29 4.99 -9.40
C LEU A 27 2.74 4.26 -10.66
N ASN A 28 4.05 4.07 -10.84
CA ASN A 28 4.57 3.36 -12.00
C ASN A 28 4.31 1.86 -11.91
N THR A 29 4.56 1.21 -10.78
CA THR A 29 4.32 -0.23 -10.62
C THR A 29 2.84 -0.59 -10.75
N LEU A 30 1.95 0.13 -10.08
CA LEU A 30 0.50 -0.08 -10.20
C LEU A 30 -0.03 0.26 -11.59
N SER A 31 0.64 1.17 -12.30
CA SER A 31 0.30 1.47 -13.69
C SER A 31 0.66 0.34 -14.64
N TRP A 32 1.83 -0.28 -14.47
CA TRP A 32 2.23 -1.44 -15.25
C TRP A 32 1.34 -2.66 -14.98
N ALA A 33 0.86 -2.77 -13.74
CA ALA A 33 -0.12 -3.78 -13.35
C ALA A 33 -1.55 -3.51 -13.91
N GLY A 34 -1.78 -2.37 -14.57
CA GLY A 34 -3.06 -2.01 -15.17
C GLY A 34 -4.10 -1.44 -14.19
N LEU A 35 -3.71 -1.18 -12.94
CA LEU A 35 -4.59 -0.60 -11.91
C LEU A 35 -4.63 0.93 -11.96
N ILE A 36 -3.51 1.58 -12.34
CA ILE A 36 -3.40 3.04 -12.45
C ILE A 36 -3.23 3.46 -13.91
N MET A 37 -4.03 4.42 -14.34
CA MET A 37 -3.97 4.93 -15.70
C MET A 37 -2.91 6.03 -15.83
N ARG A 38 -2.17 6.02 -16.95
CA ARG A 38 -1.26 7.10 -17.30
C ARG A 38 -1.99 8.15 -18.13
N ASP A 39 -1.71 9.41 -17.86
CA ASP A 39 -2.32 10.53 -18.57
C ASP A 39 -1.95 10.56 -20.07
N GLN A 40 -0.82 9.94 -20.44
CA GLN A 40 -0.34 9.87 -21.82
C GLN A 40 -1.06 8.84 -22.70
N TYR A 41 -1.94 8.01 -22.13
CA TYR A 41 -2.64 6.99 -22.92
C TYR A 41 -3.78 7.58 -23.76
N THR A 42 -3.83 7.18 -25.02
CA THR A 42 -4.99 7.43 -25.89
C THR A 42 -6.24 6.75 -25.34
N LYS A 43 -7.44 7.23 -25.74
CA LYS A 43 -8.73 6.65 -25.28
C LYS A 43 -8.80 5.13 -25.48
N THR A 44 -8.30 4.63 -26.61
CA THR A 44 -8.29 3.19 -26.93
C THR A 44 -7.32 2.41 -26.04
N GLN A 45 -6.08 2.91 -25.84
CA GLN A 45 -5.11 2.29 -24.94
C GLN A 45 -5.63 2.24 -23.50
N ARG A 46 -6.33 3.29 -23.07
CA ARG A 46 -6.97 3.35 -21.75
C ARG A 46 -7.99 2.22 -21.55
N ILE A 47 -8.80 1.93 -22.55
CA ILE A 47 -9.77 0.82 -22.50
C ILE A 47 -9.02 -0.52 -22.45
N ILE A 48 -8.02 -0.72 -23.30
CA ILE A 48 -7.25 -1.99 -23.35
C ILE A 48 -6.58 -2.28 -22.01
N VAL A 49 -5.88 -1.30 -21.43
CA VAL A 49 -5.19 -1.45 -20.13
C VAL A 49 -6.20 -1.71 -19.01
N ARG A 50 -7.39 -1.11 -19.06
CA ARG A 50 -8.47 -1.37 -18.09
C ARG A 50 -8.98 -2.80 -18.18
N VAL A 51 -9.22 -3.29 -19.39
CA VAL A 51 -9.66 -4.67 -19.61
C VAL A 51 -8.59 -5.64 -19.14
N TYR A 52 -7.32 -5.38 -19.47
CA TYR A 52 -6.19 -6.16 -18.96
C TYR A 52 -6.14 -6.19 -17.43
N GLY A 53 -6.20 -5.03 -16.77
CA GLY A 53 -6.20 -4.94 -15.30
C GLY A 53 -7.36 -5.70 -14.66
N TRP A 54 -8.56 -5.62 -15.23
CA TRP A 54 -9.72 -6.39 -14.77
C TRP A 54 -9.55 -7.90 -14.98
N LEU A 55 -9.00 -8.33 -16.12
CA LEU A 55 -8.74 -9.74 -16.38
C LEU A 55 -7.70 -10.30 -15.40
N VAL A 56 -6.63 -9.57 -15.15
CA VAL A 56 -5.60 -9.93 -14.15
C VAL A 56 -6.23 -10.00 -12.76
N PHE A 57 -7.08 -9.03 -12.38
CA PHE A 57 -7.77 -9.04 -11.09
C PHE A 57 -8.72 -10.24 -10.94
N LEU A 58 -9.54 -10.52 -11.95
CA LEU A 58 -10.47 -11.66 -11.95
C LEU A 58 -9.73 -12.98 -11.86
N TYR A 59 -8.63 -13.13 -12.61
CA TYR A 59 -7.85 -14.36 -12.64
C TYR A 59 -7.07 -14.57 -11.33
N LEU A 60 -6.34 -13.56 -10.87
CA LEU A 60 -5.44 -13.71 -9.71
C LEU A 60 -6.19 -13.75 -8.37
N PHE A 61 -7.30 -13.05 -8.23
CA PHE A 61 -7.95 -12.88 -6.93
C PHE A 61 -9.34 -13.51 -6.89
N VAL A 62 -10.20 -13.28 -7.89
CA VAL A 62 -11.56 -13.84 -7.82
C VAL A 62 -11.55 -15.36 -8.00
N ALA A 63 -10.75 -15.89 -8.92
CA ALA A 63 -10.62 -17.33 -9.10
C ALA A 63 -9.93 -18.01 -7.90
N ALA A 64 -8.90 -17.39 -7.32
CA ALA A 64 -8.23 -17.93 -6.13
C ALA A 64 -9.15 -17.98 -4.92
N THR A 65 -9.87 -16.89 -4.64
CA THR A 65 -10.89 -16.84 -3.59
C THR A 65 -11.95 -17.91 -3.79
N TYR A 66 -12.42 -18.13 -5.02
CA TYR A 66 -13.38 -19.19 -5.31
C TYR A 66 -12.83 -20.60 -4.98
N VAL A 67 -11.59 -20.88 -5.39
CA VAL A 67 -10.93 -22.17 -5.11
C VAL A 67 -10.74 -22.38 -3.61
N GLN A 68 -10.34 -21.36 -2.86
CA GLN A 68 -10.16 -21.45 -1.41
C GLN A 68 -11.48 -21.64 -0.66
N ILE A 69 -12.57 -21.00 -1.11
CA ILE A 69 -13.90 -21.24 -0.54
C ILE A 69 -14.35 -22.68 -0.81
N ALA A 70 -14.12 -23.20 -2.01
CA ALA A 70 -14.44 -24.58 -2.34
C ALA A 70 -13.63 -25.57 -1.48
N ASP A 71 -12.33 -25.32 -1.28
CA ASP A 71 -11.49 -26.15 -0.42
C ASP A 71 -11.97 -26.11 1.05
N LEU A 72 -12.38 -24.94 1.55
CA LEU A 72 -12.92 -24.78 2.91
C LEU A 72 -14.21 -25.59 3.13
N ILE A 73 -15.03 -25.77 2.09
CA ILE A 73 -16.25 -26.60 2.15
C ILE A 73 -15.87 -28.09 2.19
N ASP A 74 -14.84 -28.49 1.45
CA ASP A 74 -14.40 -29.89 1.38
C ASP A 74 -13.72 -30.38 2.67
N ILE A 75 -12.94 -29.53 3.33
CA ILE A 75 -12.24 -29.84 4.58
C ILE A 75 -13.11 -29.61 5.83
N TRP A 76 -14.41 -29.39 5.64
CA TRP A 76 -15.34 -29.08 6.71
C TRP A 76 -15.33 -30.17 7.80
N GLY A 77 -14.96 -29.78 9.01
CA GLY A 77 -14.88 -30.66 10.18
C GLY A 77 -13.47 -30.84 10.73
N ASP A 78 -12.43 -30.52 9.96
CA ASP A 78 -11.04 -30.46 10.46
C ASP A 78 -10.69 -29.02 10.88
N LEU A 79 -10.75 -28.74 12.18
CA LEU A 79 -10.56 -27.40 12.72
C LEU A 79 -9.17 -26.81 12.42
N ASP A 80 -8.12 -27.65 12.38
CA ASP A 80 -6.75 -27.19 12.17
C ASP A 80 -6.54 -26.79 10.70
N LEU A 81 -7.03 -27.62 9.76
CA LEU A 81 -6.98 -27.32 8.32
C LEU A 81 -7.90 -26.15 7.94
N MET A 82 -9.09 -26.06 8.56
CA MET A 82 -10.00 -24.94 8.35
C MET A 82 -9.39 -23.62 8.84
N ALA A 83 -8.71 -23.63 9.99
CA ALA A 83 -8.03 -22.46 10.53
C ALA A 83 -6.94 -21.96 9.55
N GLU A 84 -6.07 -22.84 9.07
CA GLU A 84 -5.01 -22.50 8.11
C GLU A 84 -5.58 -21.94 6.78
N THR A 85 -6.58 -22.60 6.22
CA THR A 85 -7.20 -22.19 4.95
C THR A 85 -7.95 -20.85 5.09
N SER A 86 -8.62 -20.64 6.23
CA SER A 86 -9.33 -19.39 6.52
C SER A 86 -8.37 -18.19 6.66
N LEU A 87 -7.17 -18.39 7.22
CA LEU A 87 -6.16 -17.35 7.32
C LEU A 87 -5.76 -16.82 5.95
N LEU A 88 -5.47 -17.72 5.00
CA LEU A 88 -5.14 -17.38 3.62
C LEU A 88 -6.28 -16.63 2.94
N LEU A 89 -7.52 -17.11 3.09
CA LEU A 89 -8.71 -16.50 2.53
C LEU A 89 -8.95 -15.08 3.05
N PHE A 90 -8.83 -14.86 4.36
CA PHE A 90 -9.00 -13.52 4.93
C PHE A 90 -7.92 -12.54 4.49
N MET A 91 -6.65 -12.99 4.37
CA MET A 91 -5.58 -12.17 3.80
C MET A 91 -5.90 -11.77 2.36
N GLU A 92 -6.36 -12.71 1.53
CA GLU A 92 -6.74 -12.43 0.15
C GLU A 92 -7.90 -11.44 0.04
N LEU A 93 -8.95 -11.61 0.86
CA LEU A 93 -10.08 -10.67 0.93
C LEU A 93 -9.64 -9.25 1.31
N ALA A 94 -8.65 -9.11 2.20
CA ALA A 94 -8.09 -7.80 2.54
C ALA A 94 -7.38 -7.16 1.34
N VAL A 95 -6.63 -7.93 0.55
CA VAL A 95 -5.98 -7.45 -0.67
C VAL A 95 -7.02 -7.05 -1.73
N ILE A 96 -8.06 -7.86 -1.92
CA ILE A 96 -9.17 -7.55 -2.83
C ILE A 96 -9.84 -6.23 -2.43
N SER A 97 -10.13 -6.03 -1.14
CA SER A 97 -10.72 -4.79 -0.63
C SER A 97 -9.85 -3.55 -0.95
N LYS A 98 -8.53 -3.66 -0.80
CA LYS A 98 -7.57 -2.61 -1.16
C LYS A 98 -7.59 -2.30 -2.66
N ILE A 99 -7.58 -3.33 -3.51
CA ILE A 99 -7.62 -3.18 -4.97
C ILE A 99 -8.93 -2.52 -5.40
N LEU A 100 -10.08 -2.98 -4.88
CA LEU A 100 -11.38 -2.40 -5.19
C LEU A 100 -11.47 -0.94 -4.73
N THR A 101 -10.94 -0.62 -3.55
CA THR A 101 -10.86 0.77 -3.07
C THR A 101 -10.05 1.64 -4.03
N LEU A 102 -8.89 1.16 -4.47
CA LEU A 102 -8.06 1.87 -5.44
C LEU A 102 -8.80 2.09 -6.76
N ILE A 103 -9.52 1.09 -7.28
CA ILE A 103 -10.26 1.18 -8.55
C ILE A 103 -11.45 2.14 -8.42
N PHE A 104 -12.27 2.00 -7.38
CA PHE A 104 -13.51 2.79 -7.24
C PHE A 104 -13.26 4.22 -6.80
N LYS A 105 -12.21 4.48 -6.02
CA LYS A 105 -11.88 5.81 -5.52
C LYS A 105 -10.68 6.45 -6.26
N TYR A 106 -10.29 5.85 -7.39
CA TYR A 106 -9.14 6.27 -8.19
C TYR A 106 -9.13 7.77 -8.50
N ASP A 107 -10.21 8.29 -9.06
CA ASP A 107 -10.27 9.67 -9.54
C ASP A 107 -10.06 10.67 -8.39
N LYS A 108 -10.71 10.42 -7.24
CA LYS A 108 -10.55 11.24 -6.04
C LYS A 108 -9.13 11.17 -5.47
N ILE A 109 -8.56 9.97 -5.38
CA ILE A 109 -7.19 9.81 -4.88
C ILE A 109 -6.19 10.53 -5.80
N MET A 110 -6.39 10.43 -7.11
CA MET A 110 -5.52 11.10 -8.09
C MET A 110 -5.64 12.63 -8.02
N GLU A 111 -6.85 13.16 -7.81
CA GLU A 111 -7.06 14.60 -7.57
C GLU A 111 -6.28 15.09 -6.34
N ILE A 112 -6.32 14.33 -5.23
CA ILE A 112 -5.56 14.65 -4.02
C ILE A 112 -4.05 14.63 -4.29
N ILE A 113 -3.57 13.62 -5.01
CA ILE A 113 -2.15 13.48 -5.37
C ILE A 113 -1.68 14.66 -6.22
N ASN A 114 -2.43 15.00 -7.28
CA ASN A 114 -2.08 16.09 -8.18
C ASN A 114 -2.11 17.43 -7.46
N GLY A 115 -3.16 17.72 -6.68
CA GLY A 115 -3.23 18.95 -5.90
C GLY A 115 -2.13 19.04 -4.83
N THR A 116 -1.66 17.91 -4.31
CA THR A 116 -0.51 17.87 -3.40
C THR A 116 0.79 18.14 -4.15
N GLU A 117 0.99 17.52 -5.31
CA GLU A 117 2.18 17.74 -6.15
C GLU A 117 2.32 19.21 -6.57
N ASP A 118 1.22 19.85 -6.97
CA ASP A 118 1.22 21.27 -7.36
C ASP A 118 1.72 22.18 -6.22
N ILE A 119 1.23 21.95 -5.01
CA ILE A 119 1.68 22.68 -3.81
C ILE A 119 3.16 22.42 -3.55
N LEU A 120 3.58 21.15 -3.63
CA LEU A 120 4.95 20.74 -3.37
C LEU A 120 5.92 21.34 -4.41
N CYS A 121 5.53 21.42 -5.66
CA CYS A 121 6.31 22.02 -6.76
C CYS A 121 6.35 23.56 -6.67
N SER A 122 5.28 24.20 -6.19
CA SER A 122 5.23 25.66 -6.01
C SER A 122 6.05 26.17 -4.80
N GLU A 123 6.45 25.27 -3.89
CA GLU A 123 7.14 25.64 -2.65
C GLU A 123 8.62 26.02 -2.89
N ASN A 124 8.88 27.33 -2.87
CA ASN A 124 10.22 27.90 -3.09
C ASN A 124 10.97 28.20 -1.78
N ARG A 125 10.33 28.14 -0.61
CA ARG A 125 11.00 28.47 0.66
C ARG A 125 12.00 27.38 1.03
N LEU A 126 13.21 27.76 1.41
CA LEU A 126 14.27 26.84 1.87
C LEU A 126 13.81 25.94 3.04
N GLU A 127 13.10 26.50 4.02
CA GLU A 127 12.54 25.73 5.12
C GLU A 127 11.44 24.78 4.66
N GLY A 128 10.60 25.18 3.70
CA GLY A 128 9.57 24.33 3.09
C GLY A 128 10.19 23.15 2.33
N GLN A 129 11.25 23.40 1.55
CA GLN A 129 11.99 22.35 0.85
C GLN A 129 12.65 21.36 1.81
N LYS A 130 13.19 21.83 2.94
CA LYS A 130 13.72 20.95 4.01
C LYS A 130 12.63 20.06 4.61
N ILE A 131 11.42 20.60 4.82
CA ILE A 131 10.27 19.80 5.29
C ILE A 131 9.91 18.71 4.29
N ILE A 132 9.81 19.05 3.01
CA ILE A 132 9.49 18.09 1.94
C ILE A 132 10.55 16.99 1.89
N ALA A 133 11.84 17.36 1.85
CA ALA A 133 12.94 16.39 1.82
C ALA A 133 12.98 15.49 3.08
N SER A 134 12.67 16.03 4.26
CA SER A 134 12.59 15.24 5.49
C SER A 134 11.46 14.22 5.44
N ILE A 135 10.28 14.61 4.95
CA ILE A 135 9.13 13.71 4.82
C ILE A 135 9.41 12.64 3.77
N ASP A 136 9.93 13.02 2.61
CA ASP A 136 10.30 12.07 1.55
C ASP A 136 11.35 11.06 2.04
N LYS A 137 12.34 11.52 2.82
CA LYS A 137 13.33 10.64 3.45
C LYS A 137 12.72 9.70 4.49
N GLU A 138 11.73 10.15 5.28
CA GLU A 138 11.00 9.28 6.21
C GLU A 138 10.18 8.23 5.47
N THR A 139 9.44 8.63 4.44
CA THR A 139 8.63 7.73 3.61
C THR A 139 9.50 6.72 2.86
N THR A 140 10.64 7.16 2.32
CA THR A 140 11.61 6.28 1.65
C THR A 140 12.23 5.27 2.61
N ARG A 141 12.57 5.69 3.83
CA ARG A 141 13.04 4.75 4.86
C ARG A 141 11.96 3.73 5.23
N PHE A 142 10.71 4.17 5.39
CA PHE A 142 9.58 3.26 5.63
C PHE A 142 9.42 2.25 4.50
N PHE A 143 9.48 2.71 3.24
CA PHE A 143 9.47 1.85 2.06
C PHE A 143 10.60 0.81 2.10
N GLN A 144 11.83 1.21 2.40
CA GLN A 144 12.98 0.30 2.49
C GLN A 144 12.78 -0.76 3.58
N TYR A 145 12.38 -0.36 4.80
CA TYR A 145 12.13 -1.30 5.89
C TYR A 145 11.00 -2.27 5.57
N TYR A 146 9.90 -1.77 5.00
CA TYR A 146 8.78 -2.62 4.63
C TYR A 146 9.15 -3.61 3.51
N THR A 147 9.93 -3.15 2.52
CA THR A 147 10.45 -4.02 1.44
C THR A 147 11.30 -5.14 2.01
N SER A 148 12.25 -4.82 2.90
CA SER A 148 13.10 -5.82 3.54
C SER A 148 12.27 -6.84 4.34
N SER A 149 11.24 -6.39 5.04
CA SER A 149 10.33 -7.26 5.80
C SER A 149 9.52 -8.19 4.88
N VAL A 150 9.02 -7.69 3.75
CA VAL A 150 8.28 -8.51 2.76
C VAL A 150 9.19 -9.54 2.10
N ILE A 151 10.41 -9.15 1.72
CA ILE A 151 11.38 -10.09 1.14
C ILE A 151 11.73 -11.18 2.15
N PHE A 152 11.98 -10.79 3.42
CA PHE A 152 12.29 -11.73 4.49
C PHE A 152 11.13 -12.71 4.71
N THR A 153 9.91 -12.22 4.91
CA THR A 153 8.74 -13.08 5.13
C THR A 153 8.45 -14.01 3.94
N THR A 154 8.57 -13.51 2.71
CA THR A 154 8.40 -14.32 1.49
C THR A 154 9.47 -15.41 1.39
N PHE A 155 10.73 -15.10 1.71
CA PHE A 155 11.80 -16.08 1.72
C PHE A 155 11.57 -17.18 2.75
N PHE A 156 11.17 -16.82 3.98
CA PHE A 156 10.84 -17.79 5.01
C PHE A 156 9.60 -18.62 4.69
N TRP A 157 8.62 -18.04 3.99
CA TRP A 157 7.48 -18.79 3.50
C TRP A 157 7.91 -19.92 2.56
N PHE A 158 8.77 -19.64 1.57
CA PHE A 158 9.27 -20.67 0.65
C PHE A 158 10.18 -21.73 1.31
N LEU A 159 10.82 -21.40 2.42
CA LEU A 159 11.63 -22.35 3.19
C LEU A 159 10.81 -23.16 4.21
N GLY A 160 9.56 -22.77 4.45
CA GLY A 160 8.69 -23.43 5.43
C GLY A 160 8.39 -24.87 5.06
N GLU A 161 8.27 -25.73 6.07
CA GLU A 161 7.78 -27.09 5.88
C GLU A 161 6.27 -27.02 5.66
N HIS A 162 5.81 -27.37 4.46
CA HIS A 162 4.40 -27.39 4.12
C HIS A 162 3.83 -28.79 4.33
N SER A 163 2.71 -28.87 5.07
CA SER A 163 2.01 -30.12 5.41
C SER A 163 1.37 -30.81 4.20
N SER A 164 1.23 -30.09 3.08
CA SER A 164 0.62 -30.58 1.84
C SER A 164 1.64 -30.67 0.70
N THR A 165 1.34 -31.45 -0.34
CA THR A 165 2.21 -31.57 -1.54
C THR A 165 2.39 -30.26 -2.30
N PHE A 166 1.62 -29.22 -1.93
CA PHE A 166 1.59 -27.90 -2.57
C PHE A 166 1.73 -26.78 -1.52
N PHE A 167 2.10 -25.57 -1.96
CA PHE A 167 2.24 -24.40 -1.05
C PHE A 167 0.90 -23.93 -0.49
N ILE A 168 -0.15 -24.07 -1.29
CA ILE A 168 -1.54 -23.81 -0.92
C ILE A 168 -2.32 -25.06 -1.28
N ARG A 169 -3.19 -25.53 -0.40
CA ARG A 169 -4.10 -26.62 -0.73
C ARG A 169 -5.10 -26.12 -1.78
N ALA A 170 -5.11 -26.76 -2.94
CA ALA A 170 -6.02 -26.42 -4.04
C ALA A 170 -6.25 -27.67 -4.89
N LYS A 171 -7.49 -27.86 -5.36
CA LYS A 171 -7.83 -28.89 -6.34
C LYS A 171 -7.81 -28.29 -7.74
N TYR A 172 -6.99 -28.84 -8.61
CA TYR A 172 -6.96 -28.45 -10.02
C TYR A 172 -7.85 -29.38 -10.88
N PRO A 173 -8.41 -28.90 -12.01
CA PRO A 173 -9.23 -29.71 -12.91
C PRO A 173 -8.43 -30.78 -13.70
N PHE A 174 -7.13 -30.89 -13.44
CA PHE A 174 -6.21 -31.84 -14.06
C PHE A 174 -5.50 -32.66 -12.97
N ASN A 175 -4.93 -33.82 -13.34
CA ASN A 175 -4.29 -34.70 -12.39
C ASN A 175 -2.95 -34.10 -11.89
N GLU A 176 -3.01 -33.50 -10.71
CA GLU A 176 -1.91 -32.80 -10.03
C GLU A 176 -0.83 -33.73 -9.47
N LEU A 177 -1.09 -35.04 -9.38
CA LEU A 177 -0.14 -36.03 -8.87
C LEU A 177 0.76 -36.65 -9.97
N LYS A 178 0.56 -36.26 -11.24
CA LYS A 178 1.30 -36.80 -12.39
C LYS A 178 1.94 -35.67 -13.20
N SER A 179 3.22 -35.82 -13.54
CA SER A 179 3.91 -34.88 -14.46
C SER A 179 3.24 -34.95 -15.86
N PRO A 180 3.00 -33.80 -16.53
CA PRO A 180 3.47 -32.44 -16.22
C PRO A 180 2.51 -31.59 -15.36
N GLY A 181 1.33 -32.11 -14.97
CA GLY A 181 0.30 -31.36 -14.25
C GLY A 181 0.77 -30.81 -12.90
N TYR A 182 1.57 -31.60 -12.17
CA TYR A 182 2.20 -31.19 -10.91
C TYR A 182 3.02 -29.91 -11.04
N GLU A 183 3.90 -29.84 -12.06
CA GLU A 183 4.80 -28.71 -12.29
C GLU A 183 4.02 -27.44 -12.64
N PHE A 184 2.95 -27.57 -13.44
CA PHE A 184 2.07 -26.45 -13.76
C PHE A 184 1.35 -25.89 -12.53
N ALA A 185 0.81 -26.76 -11.66
CA ALA A 185 0.17 -26.34 -10.42
C ALA A 185 1.15 -25.61 -9.49
N LEU A 186 2.38 -26.12 -9.37
CA LEU A 186 3.42 -25.52 -8.55
C LEU A 186 3.81 -24.13 -9.04
N ILE A 187 4.09 -23.98 -10.36
CA ILE A 187 4.42 -22.69 -10.97
C ILE A 187 3.28 -21.70 -10.79
N HIS A 188 2.03 -22.15 -11.01
CA HIS A 188 0.86 -21.32 -10.83
C HIS A 188 0.77 -20.77 -9.40
N GLN A 189 0.90 -21.60 -8.37
CA GLN A 189 0.84 -21.15 -6.97
C GLN A 189 1.96 -20.18 -6.61
N CYS A 190 3.18 -20.43 -7.07
CA CYS A 190 4.30 -19.51 -6.88
C CYS A 190 4.00 -18.13 -7.50
N MET A 191 3.46 -18.11 -8.72
CA MET A 191 3.07 -16.86 -9.37
C MET A 191 1.99 -16.14 -8.56
N MET A 192 0.92 -16.84 -8.18
CA MET A 192 -0.19 -16.26 -7.39
C MET A 192 0.31 -15.62 -6.09
N MET A 193 1.15 -16.34 -5.33
CA MET A 193 1.72 -15.81 -4.08
C MET A 193 2.58 -14.57 -4.29
N VAL A 194 3.49 -14.61 -5.29
CA VAL A 194 4.37 -13.48 -5.59
C VAL A 194 3.56 -12.26 -6.04
N PHE A 195 2.57 -12.45 -6.92
CA PHE A 195 1.72 -11.36 -7.37
C PHE A 195 0.85 -10.79 -6.24
N THR A 196 0.21 -11.63 -5.44
CA THR A 196 -0.60 -11.18 -4.29
C THR A 196 0.24 -10.36 -3.30
N GLY A 197 1.40 -10.88 -2.89
CA GLY A 197 2.31 -10.15 -2.00
C GLY A 197 2.81 -8.84 -2.62
N TYR A 198 3.08 -8.82 -3.93
CA TYR A 198 3.45 -7.62 -4.65
C TYR A 198 2.33 -6.57 -4.67
N PHE A 199 1.09 -6.95 -4.99
CA PHE A 199 -0.04 -6.02 -5.02
C PHE A 199 -0.34 -5.46 -3.62
N GLU A 200 -0.33 -6.32 -2.61
CA GLU A 200 -0.50 -5.89 -1.22
C GLU A 200 0.56 -4.86 -0.82
N PHE A 201 1.82 -5.17 -1.06
CA PHE A 201 2.93 -4.28 -0.76
C PHE A 201 2.79 -2.92 -1.45
N ASN A 202 2.54 -2.92 -2.77
CA ASN A 202 2.46 -1.70 -3.55
C ASN A 202 1.30 -0.80 -3.12
N ILE A 203 0.12 -1.37 -2.85
CA ILE A 203 -1.04 -0.57 -2.44
C ILE A 203 -0.85 0.02 -1.04
N ASN A 204 -0.24 -0.74 -0.11
CA ASN A 204 0.07 -0.23 1.23
C ASN A 204 1.05 0.95 1.19
N ILE A 205 2.13 0.85 0.39
CA ILE A 205 3.08 1.98 0.21
C ILE A 205 2.42 3.16 -0.50
N PHE A 206 1.53 2.89 -1.46
CA PHE A 206 0.80 3.92 -2.17
C PHE A 206 -0.07 4.73 -1.19
N PHE A 207 -0.89 4.07 -0.38
CA PHE A 207 -1.71 4.74 0.64
C PHE A 207 -0.86 5.46 1.70
N ALA A 208 0.23 4.84 2.16
CA ALA A 208 1.16 5.49 3.09
C ALA A 208 1.77 6.77 2.50
N SER A 209 2.08 6.76 1.20
CA SER A 209 2.63 7.92 0.47
C SER A 209 1.61 9.03 0.29
N VAL A 210 0.33 8.70 0.02
CA VAL A 210 -0.77 9.67 -0.03
C VAL A 210 -0.94 10.36 1.33
N VAL A 211 -0.94 9.59 2.43
CA VAL A 211 -1.02 10.13 3.79
C VAL A 211 0.21 11.00 4.11
N ALA A 212 1.41 10.61 3.68
CA ALA A 212 2.61 11.42 3.83
C ALA A 212 2.51 12.76 3.09
N GLY A 213 1.86 12.78 1.92
CA GLY A 213 1.54 14.00 1.17
C GLY A 213 0.64 14.96 1.96
N CYS A 214 -0.45 14.46 2.54
CA CYS A 214 -1.32 15.25 3.43
C CYS A 214 -0.56 15.80 4.64
N ARG A 215 0.28 14.96 5.27
CA ARG A 215 1.15 15.38 6.37
C ARG A 215 2.11 16.50 5.94
N CYS A 216 2.64 16.43 4.72
CA CYS A 216 3.50 17.46 4.16
C CYS A 216 2.75 18.80 4.02
N ARG A 217 1.54 18.78 3.45
CA ARG A 217 0.70 19.98 3.32
C ARG A 217 0.43 20.65 4.66
N LEU A 218 0.08 19.88 5.69
CA LEU A 218 -0.15 20.41 7.04
C LEU A 218 1.12 21.05 7.65
N LYS A 219 2.30 20.43 7.46
CA LYS A 219 3.56 21.02 7.94
C LYS A 219 3.93 22.29 7.18
N LEU A 220 3.65 22.38 5.88
CA LEU A 220 3.89 23.60 5.09
C LEU A 220 2.96 24.75 5.52
N VAL A 221 1.71 24.45 5.86
CA VAL A 221 0.78 25.42 6.45
C VAL A 221 1.27 25.89 7.82
N ALA A 222 1.72 24.97 8.68
CA ALA A 222 2.28 25.32 9.99
C ALA A 222 3.51 26.23 9.84
N LEU A 223 4.34 25.99 8.83
CA LEU A 223 5.45 26.87 8.48
C LEU A 223 4.98 28.25 8.03
N SER A 224 3.96 28.33 7.17
CA SER A 224 3.35 29.60 6.76
C SER A 224 2.82 30.40 7.96
N LEU A 225 2.12 29.74 8.89
CA LEU A 225 1.60 30.35 10.11
C LEU A 225 2.72 30.88 11.02
N ARG A 226 3.80 30.09 11.21
CA ARG A 226 4.96 30.50 12.01
C ARG A 226 5.65 31.74 11.43
N ASN A 227 5.66 31.87 10.11
CA ASN A 227 6.40 32.90 9.41
C ASN A 227 5.55 34.15 9.09
N ILE A 228 4.30 34.24 9.57
CA ILE A 228 3.40 35.39 9.31
C ILE A 228 4.04 36.72 9.69
N CYS A 229 4.60 36.78 10.90
CA CYS A 229 5.15 38.01 11.47
C CYS A 229 6.64 38.25 11.13
N ILE A 230 7.25 37.36 10.34
CA ILE A 230 8.66 37.52 9.96
C ILE A 230 8.79 38.69 8.98
N ASN A 231 9.86 39.49 9.19
CA ASN A 231 10.16 40.73 8.48
C ASN A 231 9.21 41.90 8.78
N ILE A 232 8.51 41.88 9.92
CA ILE A 232 7.73 43.02 10.40
C ILE A 232 8.53 43.71 11.51
N PRO A 233 9.07 44.91 11.27
CA PRO A 233 9.84 45.63 12.28
C PRO A 233 8.91 46.08 13.40
N VAL A 234 8.88 45.33 14.50
CA VAL A 234 8.18 45.78 15.71
C VAL A 234 8.95 46.99 16.25
N ASN A 235 8.39 48.18 16.02
CA ASN A 235 8.98 49.42 16.50
C ASN A 235 9.06 49.41 18.03
N LYS A 236 10.02 50.12 18.64
CA LYS A 236 10.25 50.18 20.11
C LYS A 236 9.04 50.62 20.95
N LYS A 237 7.94 51.03 20.30
CA LYS A 237 6.64 51.40 20.91
C LYS A 237 5.54 50.33 20.78
N ASN A 238 5.82 49.14 20.22
CA ASN A 238 4.83 48.09 19.94
C ASN A 238 3.63 48.55 19.07
N LEU A 239 3.79 49.61 18.29
CA LEU A 239 2.74 50.12 17.40
C LEU A 239 2.96 49.53 16.01
N ILE A 240 1.99 48.71 15.58
CA ILE A 240 1.90 48.18 14.22
C ILE A 240 1.38 49.31 13.33
N THR A 241 2.05 49.57 12.20
CA THR A 241 1.54 50.53 11.22
C THR A 241 0.35 49.92 10.45
N PRO A 242 -0.62 50.73 9.97
CA PRO A 242 -1.77 50.21 9.24
C PRO A 242 -1.40 49.42 7.96
N GLU A 243 -0.23 49.69 7.36
CA GLU A 243 0.29 48.92 6.22
C GLU A 243 0.81 47.52 6.63
N GLU A 244 1.48 47.43 7.78
CA GLU A 244 1.93 46.16 8.35
C GLU A 244 0.75 45.31 8.84
N GLU A 245 -0.27 45.93 9.44
CA GLU A 245 -1.50 45.26 9.83
C GLU A 245 -2.19 44.64 8.60
N LYS A 246 -2.31 45.40 7.51
CA LYS A 246 -2.87 44.89 6.25
C LYS A 246 -2.07 43.71 5.70
N LEU A 247 -0.74 43.78 5.71
CA LEU A 247 0.13 42.69 5.27
C LEU A 247 -0.02 41.43 6.15
N ILE A 248 -0.13 41.59 7.47
CA ILE A 248 -0.38 40.49 8.41
C ILE A 248 -1.73 39.85 8.10
N THR A 249 -2.78 40.65 7.93
CA THR A 249 -4.12 40.16 7.62
C THR A 249 -4.14 39.38 6.30
N GLU A 250 -3.47 39.88 5.25
CA GLU A 250 -3.37 39.19 3.97
C GLU A 250 -2.63 37.84 4.09
N ARG A 251 -1.48 37.82 4.80
CA ARG A 251 -0.71 36.59 5.05
C ARG A 251 -1.51 35.58 5.88
N LEU A 252 -2.20 36.06 6.91
CA LEU A 252 -3.05 35.23 7.77
C LEU A 252 -4.22 34.65 6.98
N HIS A 253 -4.89 35.46 6.15
CA HIS A 253 -5.98 34.99 5.29
C HIS A 253 -5.50 33.92 4.31
N CYS A 254 -4.32 34.10 3.71
CA CYS A 254 -3.70 33.09 2.85
C CYS A 254 -3.41 31.79 3.63
N ALA A 255 -2.81 31.89 4.81
CA ALA A 255 -2.49 30.72 5.64
C ALA A 255 -3.74 29.96 6.11
N ILE A 256 -4.82 30.68 6.49
CA ILE A 256 -6.11 30.08 6.85
C ILE A 256 -6.72 29.36 5.64
N SER A 257 -6.68 29.99 4.46
CA SER A 257 -7.17 29.37 3.22
C SER A 257 -6.41 28.07 2.91
N GLN A 258 -5.07 28.11 2.94
CA GLN A 258 -4.23 26.92 2.75
C GLN A 258 -4.50 25.84 3.81
N HIS A 259 -4.72 26.23 5.07
CA HIS A 259 -5.09 25.30 6.14
C HIS A 259 -6.40 24.58 5.84
N LYS A 260 -7.42 25.31 5.41
CA LYS A 260 -8.72 24.74 5.05
C LYS A 260 -8.58 23.74 3.90
N TYR A 261 -7.88 24.10 2.82
CA TYR A 261 -7.61 23.16 1.73
C TYR A 261 -6.83 21.92 2.16
N ALA A 262 -5.90 22.04 3.11
CA ALA A 262 -5.17 20.90 3.66
C ALA A 262 -6.05 19.99 4.52
N LEU A 263 -6.99 20.56 5.27
CA LEU A 263 -7.99 19.80 6.05
C LEU A 263 -8.98 19.08 5.14
N ASP A 264 -9.49 19.76 4.11
CA ASP A 264 -10.42 19.15 3.14
C ASP A 264 -9.77 17.94 2.46
N ALA A 265 -8.53 18.08 2.00
CA ALA A 265 -7.78 16.96 1.43
C ALA A 265 -7.51 15.82 2.44
N ALA A 266 -7.31 16.13 3.73
CA ALA A 266 -7.15 15.11 4.76
C ALA A 266 -8.46 14.35 5.01
N GLU A 267 -9.59 15.02 4.98
CA GLU A 267 -10.91 14.39 5.09
C GLU A 267 -11.21 13.53 3.86
N ASP A 268 -10.84 13.97 2.65
CA ASP A 268 -10.97 13.16 1.44
C ASP A 268 -10.11 11.88 1.50
N VAL A 269 -8.86 11.99 1.96
CA VAL A 269 -8.00 10.80 2.17
C VAL A 269 -8.62 9.88 3.21
N LYS A 270 -9.12 10.40 4.32
CA LYS A 270 -9.80 9.61 5.35
C LYS A 270 -11.02 8.90 4.79
N HIS A 271 -11.88 9.57 4.02
CA HIS A 271 -13.05 8.96 3.39
C HIS A 271 -12.64 7.89 2.36
N CYS A 272 -11.50 8.06 1.70
CA CYS A 272 -10.98 7.06 0.79
C CYS A 272 -10.48 5.82 1.53
N LEU A 273 -9.74 6.01 2.62
CA LEU A 273 -8.99 4.94 3.29
C LEU A 273 -9.68 4.31 4.50
N SER A 274 -10.70 4.93 5.09
CA SER A 274 -11.34 4.46 6.34
C SER A 274 -11.90 3.05 6.21
N GLU A 275 -12.64 2.77 5.13
CA GLU A 275 -13.26 1.47 4.86
C GLU A 275 -12.21 0.36 4.73
N VAL A 276 -11.16 0.60 3.93
CA VAL A 276 -10.09 -0.39 3.73
C VAL A 276 -9.27 -0.61 4.99
N LEU A 277 -9.04 0.43 5.80
CA LEU A 277 -8.37 0.30 7.09
C LEU A 277 -9.20 -0.51 8.08
N LEU A 278 -10.53 -0.36 8.07
CA LEU A 278 -11.42 -1.14 8.91
C LEU A 278 -11.39 -2.62 8.52
N VAL A 279 -11.49 -2.93 7.21
CA VAL A 279 -11.37 -4.31 6.71
C VAL A 279 -10.02 -4.91 7.09
N GLN A 280 -8.92 -4.17 6.88
CA GLN A 280 -7.59 -4.63 7.25
C GLN A 280 -7.47 -4.92 8.75
N LEU A 281 -7.99 -4.03 9.61
CA LEU A 281 -7.95 -4.21 11.05
C LEU A 281 -8.74 -5.45 11.49
N THR A 282 -9.95 -5.64 10.94
CA THR A 282 -10.79 -6.81 11.21
C THR A 282 -10.08 -8.10 10.80
N VAL A 283 -9.52 -8.15 9.60
CA VAL A 283 -8.75 -9.30 9.13
C VAL A 283 -7.54 -9.56 10.02
N SER A 284 -6.79 -8.53 10.42
CA SER A 284 -5.66 -8.68 11.33
C SER A 284 -6.07 -9.22 12.71
N ILE A 285 -7.23 -8.83 13.24
CA ILE A 285 -7.75 -9.41 14.49
C ILE A 285 -7.99 -10.91 14.33
N VAL A 286 -8.67 -11.31 13.25
CA VAL A 286 -8.93 -12.73 12.96
C VAL A 286 -7.62 -13.51 12.83
N ILE A 287 -6.64 -12.97 12.09
CA ILE A 287 -5.33 -13.59 11.91
C ILE A 287 -4.64 -13.80 13.26
N ILE A 288 -4.55 -12.74 14.08
CA ILE A 288 -3.90 -12.81 15.39
C ILE A 288 -4.57 -13.85 16.28
N CYS A 289 -5.91 -13.89 16.32
CA CYS A 289 -6.66 -14.85 17.12
C CYS A 289 -6.43 -16.29 16.67
N THR A 290 -6.48 -16.56 15.36
CA THR A 290 -6.29 -17.91 14.82
C THR A 290 -4.84 -18.37 14.97
N THR A 291 -3.85 -17.50 14.73
CA THR A 291 -2.44 -17.83 14.96
C THR A 291 -2.16 -18.08 16.44
N ALA A 292 -2.77 -17.32 17.36
CA ALA A 292 -2.66 -17.57 18.79
C ALA A 292 -3.25 -18.94 19.19
N TYR A 293 -4.37 -19.33 18.60
CA TYR A 293 -4.96 -20.66 18.78
C TYR A 293 -4.01 -21.77 18.30
N GLN A 294 -3.49 -21.66 17.07
CA GLN A 294 -2.55 -22.64 16.51
C GLN A 294 -1.28 -22.77 17.36
N MET A 295 -0.71 -21.65 17.81
CA MET A 295 0.44 -21.67 18.73
C MET A 295 0.12 -22.40 20.04
N ALA A 296 -1.05 -22.17 20.63
CA ALA A 296 -1.45 -22.84 21.87
C ALA A 296 -1.62 -24.37 21.67
N VAL A 297 -2.17 -24.80 20.54
CA VAL A 297 -2.32 -26.22 20.19
C VAL A 297 -0.94 -26.88 20.03
N ILE A 298 -0.03 -26.25 19.28
CA ILE A 298 1.34 -26.74 19.08
C ILE A 298 2.08 -26.85 20.42
N MET A 299 2.03 -25.81 21.25
CA MET A 299 2.67 -25.82 22.58
C MET A 299 2.15 -26.95 23.45
N LYS A 300 0.85 -27.24 23.42
CA LYS A 300 0.24 -28.35 24.17
C LYS A 300 0.72 -29.71 23.65
N ALA A 301 0.84 -29.88 22.34
CA ALA A 301 1.35 -31.10 21.72
C ALA A 301 2.83 -31.34 22.09
N SER A 302 3.67 -30.31 22.01
CA SER A 302 5.08 -30.39 22.43
C SER A 302 5.21 -30.72 23.91
N TYR A 303 4.45 -30.06 24.78
CA TYR A 303 4.47 -30.36 26.21
C TYR A 303 4.06 -31.81 26.51
N SER A 304 3.00 -32.29 25.86
CA SER A 304 2.54 -33.68 25.99
C SER A 304 3.61 -34.68 25.53
N PHE A 305 4.29 -34.38 24.41
CA PHE A 305 5.40 -35.19 23.91
C PHE A 305 6.58 -35.25 24.88
N PHE A 306 6.97 -34.11 25.46
CA PHE A 306 8.02 -34.06 26.50
C PHE A 306 7.63 -34.87 27.74
N THR A 307 6.38 -34.82 28.19
CA THR A 307 5.92 -35.62 29.34
C THR A 307 5.91 -37.12 29.07
N VAL A 308 5.58 -37.55 27.85
CA VAL A 308 5.62 -38.96 27.45
C VAL A 308 7.07 -39.46 27.35
N LEU A 309 7.99 -38.64 26.78
CA LEU A 309 9.41 -38.99 26.77
C LEU A 309 9.99 -39.13 28.18
N GLN A 310 9.56 -38.29 29.12
CA GLN A 310 10.00 -38.38 30.50
C GLN A 310 9.49 -39.66 31.18
N GLN A 311 8.26 -40.10 30.87
CA GLN A 311 7.71 -41.37 31.38
C GLN A 311 8.34 -42.63 30.76
N VAL A 312 8.86 -42.53 29.52
CA VAL A 312 9.56 -43.65 28.86
C VAL A 312 11.04 -43.73 29.27
N SER A 313 11.57 -42.65 29.86
CA SER A 313 12.95 -42.57 30.36
C SER A 313 13.12 -43.07 31.81
N GLU A 314 12.03 -43.41 32.50
CA GLU A 314 12.01 -44.06 33.83
C GLU A 314 11.71 -45.55 33.71
#